data_AF-A0A7V8RHN0-F1
#
_entry.id   AF-A0A7V8RHN0-F1
#
_cell.length_a   1.000
_cell.length_b   1.000
_cell.length_c   1.000
_cell.angle_alpha   90.00
_cell.angle_beta   90.00
_cell.angle_gamma   90.00
#
_symmetry.space_group_name_H-M   'P 1'
#
loop_
_entity.id
_entity.type
_entity.pdbx_description
1 polymer ?
#
loop_
_entity_poly.entity_id
_entity_poly.type
_entity_poly.pdbx_seq_one_letter_code
_entity_poly.pdbx_strand_id
1 'polypeptide(L)'
;MRRFLDQRIKTWKLTVKLSGALVALIILHGCANLEEVRDFSNQSAALAAAPQAVDYWVGWGERSKRFDAILNRLPPKNGIKAEGPVGPNSTLTKPQIEAVKSLHALLAAYMTKLGALADDDLVDVSKQVDGLVTNLDALPLATDEKKKANAAYGSILKLVKLPLNGYRHYKLKELIVENDGSVQQLTNILATSLGSISKFISAEKYSVLSWYDETTRQYPIPANFTSAYQWEKDKRSVVEIYDNKAEAIAAYDVALRKVGEMHHKMAMELSSFNTDSFKRLVGELKVAKNEISKTREEYKAAFKN
;
A
#
# COMPACT_ATOMS: atom_id res chain seq x y z
N MET A 1 -25.07 -34.12 54.82
CA MET A 1 -25.16 -32.96 53.89
C MET A 1 -23.85 -32.19 53.70
N ARG A 2 -23.09 -31.79 54.74
CA ARG A 2 -21.83 -31.03 54.56
C ARG A 2 -20.77 -31.70 53.67
N ARG A 3 -20.54 -33.02 53.81
CA ARG A 3 -19.59 -33.76 52.97
C ARG A 3 -19.93 -33.78 51.46
N PHE A 4 -21.21 -33.62 51.12
CA PHE A 4 -21.69 -33.63 49.72
C PHE A 4 -21.46 -32.27 49.02
N LEU A 5 -21.52 -31.17 49.79
CA LEU A 5 -21.25 -29.81 49.30
C LEU A 5 -19.75 -29.57 49.08
N ASP A 6 -18.89 -30.09 49.96
CA ASP A 6 -17.44 -29.95 49.81
C ASP A 6 -16.88 -30.69 48.59
N GLN A 7 -17.46 -31.85 48.24
CA GLN A 7 -17.07 -32.57 47.01
C GLN A 7 -17.48 -31.80 45.75
N ARG A 8 -18.68 -31.20 45.71
CA ARG A 8 -19.13 -30.40 44.56
C ARG A 8 -18.29 -29.14 44.34
N ILE A 9 -17.86 -28.46 45.41
CA ILE A 9 -17.01 -27.26 45.30
C ILE A 9 -15.59 -27.64 44.83
N LYS A 10 -15.05 -28.78 45.28
CA LYS A 10 -13.75 -29.29 44.80
C LYS A 10 -13.81 -29.73 43.34
N THR A 11 -14.87 -30.42 42.91
CA THR A 11 -15.04 -30.80 41.49
C THR A 11 -15.24 -29.58 40.61
N TRP A 12 -15.98 -28.55 41.08
CA TRP A 12 -16.21 -27.32 40.30
C TRP A 12 -14.92 -26.49 40.12
N LYS A 13 -14.11 -26.37 41.19
CA LYS A 13 -12.77 -25.74 41.10
C LYS A 13 -11.80 -26.55 40.24
N LEU A 14 -11.91 -27.88 40.21
CA LEU A 14 -11.12 -28.72 39.30
C LEU A 14 -11.57 -28.56 37.84
N THR A 15 -12.87 -28.55 37.55
CA THR A 15 -13.38 -28.37 36.17
C THR A 15 -13.09 -26.98 35.60
N VAL A 16 -13.11 -25.92 36.42
CA VAL A 16 -12.73 -24.56 35.97
C VAL A 16 -11.22 -24.47 35.70
N LYS A 17 -10.38 -25.13 36.51
CA LYS A 17 -8.92 -25.20 36.28
C LYS A 17 -8.54 -26.08 35.09
N LEU A 18 -9.22 -27.21 34.88
CA LEU A 18 -9.02 -28.10 33.73
C LEU A 18 -9.51 -27.47 32.42
N SER A 19 -10.60 -26.69 32.43
CA SER A 19 -11.08 -25.98 31.24
C SER A 19 -10.15 -24.83 30.84
N GLY A 20 -9.57 -24.10 31.80
CA GLY A 20 -8.57 -23.07 31.51
C GLY A 20 -7.25 -23.64 30.98
N ALA A 21 -6.81 -24.80 31.47
CA ALA A 21 -5.61 -25.49 30.99
C ALA A 21 -5.80 -26.10 29.58
N LEU A 22 -7.01 -26.58 29.25
CA LEU A 22 -7.32 -27.11 27.92
C LEU A 22 -7.39 -26.01 26.85
N VAL A 23 -7.90 -24.81 27.19
CA VAL A 23 -7.87 -23.63 26.30
C VAL A 23 -6.44 -23.15 26.07
N ALA A 24 -5.59 -23.15 27.12
CA ALA A 24 -4.17 -22.85 26.98
C ALA A 24 -3.42 -23.87 26.09
N LEU A 25 -3.79 -25.16 26.16
CA LEU A 25 -3.21 -26.23 25.32
C LEU A 25 -3.67 -26.17 23.85
N ILE A 26 -4.90 -25.72 23.56
CA ILE A 26 -5.36 -25.49 22.17
C ILE A 26 -4.65 -24.27 21.56
N ILE A 27 -4.35 -23.25 22.36
CA ILE A 27 -3.54 -22.09 21.94
C ILE A 27 -2.07 -22.50 21.70
N LEU A 28 -1.53 -23.44 22.49
CA LEU A 28 -0.16 -23.99 22.30
C LEU A 28 -0.01 -24.88 21.05
N HIS A 29 -1.09 -25.46 20.53
CA HIS A 29 -1.08 -26.12 19.20
C HIS A 29 -1.29 -25.12 18.04
N GLY A 30 -1.54 -23.84 18.35
CA GLY A 30 -1.58 -22.72 17.40
C GLY A 30 -0.20 -22.28 16.90
N CYS A 31 0.89 -22.87 17.38
CA CYS A 31 2.23 -22.71 16.79
C CYS A 31 2.34 -23.22 15.35
N ALA A 32 1.30 -23.85 14.80
CA ALA A 32 1.40 -24.59 13.54
C ALA A 32 1.24 -23.74 12.26
N ASN A 33 0.88 -22.46 12.28
CA ASN A 33 1.03 -21.60 11.07
C ASN A 33 0.78 -20.09 11.29
N LEU A 34 1.64 -19.42 12.08
CA LEU A 34 1.75 -17.95 11.95
C LEU A 34 2.56 -17.52 10.73
N GLU A 35 3.17 -18.47 10.02
CA GLU A 35 3.91 -18.24 8.79
C GLU A 35 3.08 -17.47 7.76
N GLU A 36 1.80 -17.76 7.57
CA GLU A 36 0.96 -17.05 6.61
C GLU A 36 0.63 -15.64 7.07
N VAL A 37 0.47 -15.41 8.38
CA VAL A 37 0.33 -14.06 8.93
C VAL A 37 1.63 -13.28 8.70
N ARG A 38 2.78 -13.88 8.99
CA ARG A 38 4.11 -13.32 8.76
C ARG A 38 4.31 -12.97 7.29
N ASP A 39 4.09 -13.92 6.39
CA ASP A 39 4.30 -13.76 4.96
C ASP A 39 3.36 -12.72 4.36
N PHE A 40 2.07 -12.78 4.72
CA PHE A 40 1.11 -11.77 4.32
C PHE A 40 1.54 -10.38 4.78
N SER A 41 1.97 -10.26 6.04
CA SER A 41 2.44 -8.99 6.62
C SER A 41 3.69 -8.48 5.90
N ASN A 42 4.65 -9.35 5.60
CA ASN A 42 5.87 -9.00 4.87
C ASN A 42 5.56 -8.55 3.43
N GLN A 43 4.67 -9.24 2.71
CA GLN A 43 4.25 -8.81 1.38
C GLN A 43 3.47 -7.48 1.42
N SER A 44 2.62 -7.30 2.43
CA SER A 44 1.87 -6.05 2.66
C SER A 44 2.79 -4.88 3.00
N ALA A 45 3.82 -5.12 3.81
CA ALA A 45 4.84 -4.13 4.13
C ALA A 45 5.61 -3.71 2.88
N ALA A 46 6.06 -4.67 2.08
CA ALA A 46 6.78 -4.41 0.84
C ALA A 46 5.91 -3.76 -0.24
N LEU A 47 4.60 -4.05 -0.28
CA LEU A 47 3.64 -3.31 -1.09
C LEU A 47 3.59 -1.87 -0.60
N ALA A 48 3.30 -1.63 0.67
CA ALA A 48 3.17 -0.29 1.25
C ALA A 48 4.45 0.56 1.14
N ALA A 49 5.64 -0.06 1.13
CA ALA A 49 6.93 0.61 0.97
C ALA A 49 7.26 1.05 -0.48
N ALA A 50 6.28 1.09 -1.38
CA ALA A 50 6.45 1.38 -2.80
C ALA A 50 5.90 2.77 -3.19
N PRO A 51 6.66 3.88 -2.98
CA PRO A 51 6.20 5.24 -3.26
C PRO A 51 6.33 5.67 -4.74
N GLN A 52 6.62 4.76 -5.67
CA GLN A 52 7.00 5.08 -7.06
C GLN A 52 5.99 5.98 -7.77
N ALA A 53 4.69 5.78 -7.55
CA ALA A 53 3.64 6.62 -8.13
C ALA A 53 3.67 8.05 -7.57
N VAL A 54 4.05 8.22 -6.29
CA VAL A 54 4.22 9.53 -5.67
C VAL A 54 5.46 10.23 -6.24
N ASP A 55 6.56 9.51 -6.45
CA ASP A 55 7.76 10.04 -7.09
C ASP A 55 7.51 10.38 -8.57
N TYR A 56 6.71 9.57 -9.26
CA TYR A 56 6.25 9.86 -10.61
C TYR A 56 5.44 11.15 -10.64
N TRP A 57 4.61 11.45 -9.64
CA TRP A 57 3.85 12.70 -9.64
C TRP A 57 4.74 13.95 -9.75
N VAL A 58 5.87 13.98 -9.02
CA VAL A 58 6.75 15.16 -8.95
C VAL A 58 7.74 15.27 -10.10
N GLY A 59 8.04 14.17 -10.78
CA GLY A 59 9.16 14.08 -11.72
C GLY A 59 8.91 14.57 -13.16
N TRP A 60 7.82 15.32 -13.44
CA TRP A 60 7.48 15.69 -14.83
C TRP A 60 8.63 16.38 -15.57
N GLY A 61 9.29 17.35 -14.93
CA GLY A 61 10.36 18.14 -15.57
C GLY A 61 11.56 17.31 -16.03
N GLU A 62 11.87 16.21 -15.33
CA GLU A 62 12.90 15.28 -15.80
C GLU A 62 12.36 14.33 -16.87
N ARG A 63 11.13 13.81 -16.68
CA ARG A 63 10.50 12.90 -17.65
C ARG A 63 10.24 13.54 -19.00
N SER A 64 9.95 14.83 -19.06
CA SER A 64 9.67 15.53 -20.31
C SER A 64 10.89 15.57 -21.24
N LYS A 65 12.12 15.45 -20.71
CA LYS A 65 13.35 15.38 -21.51
C LYS A 65 13.39 14.18 -22.45
N ARG A 66 12.61 13.12 -22.21
CA ARG A 66 12.49 11.99 -23.15
C ARG A 66 11.97 12.42 -24.53
N PHE A 67 11.27 13.56 -24.60
CA PHE A 67 10.78 14.12 -25.84
C PHE A 67 11.85 14.92 -26.59
N ASP A 68 12.98 15.28 -25.97
CA ASP A 68 14.05 16.06 -26.62
C ASP A 68 14.61 15.36 -27.85
N ALA A 69 14.76 14.03 -27.78
CA ALA A 69 15.20 13.22 -28.93
C ALA A 69 14.18 13.25 -30.08
N ILE A 70 12.88 13.37 -29.79
CA ILE A 70 11.83 13.53 -30.80
C ILE A 70 11.89 14.95 -31.38
N LEU A 71 11.96 15.97 -30.53
CA LEU A 71 12.03 17.38 -30.93
C LEU A 71 13.22 17.66 -31.84
N ASN A 72 14.39 17.08 -31.55
CA ASN A 72 15.60 17.24 -32.36
C ASN A 72 15.49 16.64 -33.77
N ARG A 73 14.54 15.73 -34.02
CA ARG A 73 14.30 15.13 -35.34
C ARG A 73 13.33 15.95 -36.21
N LEU A 74 12.62 16.91 -35.63
CA LEU A 74 11.61 17.70 -36.34
C LEU A 74 12.25 18.88 -37.07
N PRO A 75 11.86 19.17 -38.33
CA PRO A 75 12.32 20.35 -39.02
C PRO A 75 11.77 21.62 -38.33
N PRO A 76 12.51 22.73 -38.25
CA PRO A 76 11.96 23.98 -37.74
C PRO A 76 10.92 24.56 -38.72
N LYS A 77 9.89 25.20 -38.18
CA LYS A 77 8.86 25.92 -38.94
C LYS A 77 9.12 27.41 -38.85
N ASN A 78 9.37 28.08 -39.97
CA ASN A 78 9.70 29.52 -39.98
C ASN A 78 10.86 29.90 -39.04
N GLY A 79 11.86 29.01 -38.90
CA GLY A 79 12.98 29.19 -37.96
C GLY A 79 12.67 28.87 -36.49
N ILE A 80 11.43 28.48 -36.16
CA ILE A 80 11.00 28.13 -34.80
C ILE A 80 11.01 26.61 -34.63
N LYS A 81 11.67 26.11 -33.58
CA LYS A 81 11.67 24.68 -33.22
C LYS A 81 10.38 24.31 -32.48
N ALA A 82 9.95 23.06 -32.62
CA ALA A 82 8.87 22.53 -31.81
C ALA A 82 9.24 22.57 -30.32
N GLU A 83 8.26 22.86 -29.47
CA GLU A 83 8.38 22.73 -28.02
C GLU A 83 7.83 21.38 -27.58
N GLY A 84 8.31 20.87 -26.44
CA GLY A 84 7.82 19.62 -25.87
C GLY A 84 6.39 19.72 -25.34
N PRO A 85 5.77 18.59 -24.95
CA PRO A 85 4.47 18.61 -24.31
C PRO A 85 4.53 19.45 -23.02
N VAL A 86 3.42 20.12 -22.70
CA VAL A 86 3.24 20.79 -21.42
C VAL A 86 2.56 19.83 -20.45
N GLY A 87 3.23 19.53 -19.35
CA GLY A 87 2.71 18.62 -18.33
C GLY A 87 1.54 19.23 -17.57
N PRO A 88 0.64 18.40 -17.03
CA PRO A 88 -0.34 18.89 -16.07
C PRO A 88 0.38 19.46 -14.84
N ASN A 89 -0.14 20.57 -14.29
CA ASN A 89 0.36 21.10 -13.03
C ASN A 89 0.22 20.04 -11.93
N SER A 90 1.28 19.85 -11.12
CA SER A 90 1.15 19.04 -9.92
C SER A 90 0.10 19.67 -9.01
N THR A 91 -0.98 18.93 -8.69
CA THR A 91 -1.99 19.40 -7.75
C THR A 91 -1.56 19.22 -6.28
N LEU A 92 -0.47 18.49 -6.03
CA LEU A 92 0.07 18.28 -4.69
C LEU A 92 1.27 19.20 -4.42
N THR A 93 1.23 19.81 -3.24
CA THR A 93 2.32 20.58 -2.64
C THR A 93 3.37 19.66 -2.02
N LYS A 94 4.60 20.16 -1.79
CA LYS A 94 5.65 19.38 -1.12
C LYS A 94 5.20 18.78 0.23
N PRO A 95 4.53 19.54 1.13
CA PRO A 95 4.01 18.96 2.38
C PRO A 95 2.99 17.83 2.16
N GLN A 96 2.18 17.90 1.11
CA GLN A 96 1.22 16.83 0.78
C GLN A 96 1.94 15.56 0.32
N ILE A 97 2.96 15.70 -0.51
CA ILE A 97 3.79 14.58 -0.96
C ILE A 97 4.46 13.89 0.22
N GLU A 98 5.07 14.66 1.13
CA GLU A 98 5.70 14.11 2.34
C GLU A 98 4.67 13.39 3.23
N ALA A 99 3.46 13.94 3.39
CA ALA A 99 2.40 13.28 4.16
C ALA A 99 1.97 11.93 3.53
N VAL A 100 1.85 11.85 2.20
CA VAL A 100 1.54 10.58 1.49
C VAL A 100 2.69 9.58 1.63
N LYS A 101 3.94 10.02 1.46
CA LYS A 101 5.12 9.14 1.68
C LYS A 101 5.18 8.62 3.11
N SER A 102 4.86 9.47 4.07
CA SER A 102 4.83 9.11 5.47
C SER A 102 3.74 8.09 5.80
N LEU A 103 2.58 8.16 5.13
CA LEU A 103 1.54 7.13 5.22
C LEU A 103 2.03 5.77 4.71
N HIS A 104 2.67 5.75 3.55
CA HIS A 104 3.28 4.54 2.97
C HIS A 104 4.29 3.92 3.93
N ALA A 105 5.23 4.73 4.44
CA ALA A 105 6.25 4.28 5.37
C ALA A 105 5.67 3.80 6.71
N LEU A 106 4.66 4.49 7.27
CA LEU A 106 4.02 4.08 8.51
C LEU A 106 3.29 2.74 8.37
N LEU A 107 2.51 2.56 7.28
CA LEU A 107 1.82 1.30 7.02
C LEU A 107 2.81 0.16 6.79
N ALA A 108 3.91 0.42 6.07
CA ALA A 108 4.98 -0.54 5.88
C ALA A 108 5.64 -0.96 7.21
N ALA A 109 5.95 0.00 8.08
CA ALA A 109 6.54 -0.27 9.39
C ALA A 109 5.57 -1.04 10.30
N TYR A 110 4.28 -0.71 10.26
CA TYR A 110 3.23 -1.46 10.97
C TYR A 110 3.16 -2.92 10.52
N MET A 111 3.09 -3.16 9.21
CA MET A 111 3.02 -4.51 8.67
C MET A 111 4.33 -5.28 8.91
N THR A 112 5.49 -4.62 8.84
CA THR A 112 6.77 -5.23 9.22
C THR A 112 6.76 -5.68 10.68
N LYS A 113 6.21 -4.83 11.57
CA LYS A 113 6.05 -5.17 12.98
C LYS A 113 5.12 -6.34 13.22
N LEU A 114 4.01 -6.38 12.48
CA LEU A 114 3.06 -7.47 12.52
C LEU A 114 3.72 -8.78 12.10
N GLY A 115 4.52 -8.73 11.03
CA GLY A 115 5.34 -9.86 10.57
C GLY A 115 6.33 -10.34 11.63
N ALA A 116 7.10 -9.43 12.25
CA ALA A 116 8.05 -9.76 13.30
C ALA A 116 7.37 -10.36 14.56
N LEU A 117 6.18 -9.90 14.93
CA LEU A 117 5.41 -10.51 16.02
C LEU A 117 4.88 -11.91 15.69
N ALA A 118 4.67 -12.19 14.41
CA ALA A 118 4.27 -13.50 13.91
C ALA A 118 5.47 -14.43 13.65
N ASP A 119 6.70 -13.94 13.79
CA ASP A 119 7.94 -14.68 13.59
C ASP A 119 8.62 -15.05 14.92
N ASP A 120 9.67 -15.86 14.82
CA ASP A 120 10.52 -16.22 15.95
C ASP A 120 11.52 -15.10 16.33
N ASP A 121 11.69 -14.08 15.48
CA ASP A 121 12.66 -12.99 15.66
C ASP A 121 12.02 -11.67 16.13
N LEU A 122 12.64 -11.03 17.14
CA LEU A 122 12.26 -9.68 17.58
C LEU A 122 13.10 -8.63 16.85
N VAL A 123 12.53 -8.01 15.82
CA VAL A 123 13.14 -6.88 15.11
C VAL A 123 12.66 -5.55 15.68
N ASP A 124 13.59 -4.67 16.05
CA ASP A 124 13.27 -3.29 16.41
C ASP A 124 12.99 -2.47 15.14
N VAL A 125 11.73 -2.13 14.93
CA VAL A 125 11.26 -1.32 13.79
C VAL A 125 11.11 0.17 14.14
N SER A 126 11.45 0.59 15.37
CA SER A 126 11.25 1.98 15.82
C SER A 126 12.03 2.99 14.95
N LYS A 127 13.20 2.61 14.45
CA LYS A 127 14.02 3.44 13.55
C LYS A 127 13.42 3.63 12.16
N GLN A 128 12.51 2.75 11.73
CA GLN A 128 11.84 2.88 10.43
C GLN A 128 10.85 4.05 10.41
N VAL A 129 10.51 4.59 11.57
CA VAL A 129 9.58 5.72 11.70
C VAL A 129 10.24 7.02 12.13
N ASP A 130 11.58 7.05 12.18
CA ASP A 130 12.35 8.27 12.44
C ASP A 130 12.35 9.13 11.16
N GLY A 131 11.66 10.26 11.18
CA GLY A 131 11.50 11.14 10.01
C GLY A 131 10.10 11.13 9.38
N LEU A 132 9.17 10.34 9.93
CA LEU A 132 7.76 10.47 9.58
C LEU A 132 7.20 11.84 9.98
N VAL A 133 6.23 12.33 9.22
CA VAL A 133 5.48 13.55 9.58
C VAL A 133 4.75 13.34 10.92
N THR A 134 4.54 14.43 11.66
CA THR A 134 3.85 14.38 12.95
C THR A 134 2.34 14.18 12.80
N ASN A 135 1.77 14.65 11.69
CA ASN A 135 0.36 14.52 11.35
C ASN A 135 0.14 14.64 9.83
N LEU A 136 -1.09 14.43 9.39
CA LEU A 136 -1.52 14.43 7.99
C LEU A 136 -2.26 15.72 7.60
N ASP A 137 -2.02 16.83 8.31
CA ASP A 137 -2.78 18.08 8.11
C ASP A 137 -2.59 18.69 6.71
N ALA A 138 -1.45 18.41 6.08
CA ALA A 138 -1.18 18.82 4.71
C ALA A 138 -2.13 18.19 3.70
N LEU A 139 -2.66 16.99 3.98
CA LEU A 139 -3.54 16.29 3.03
C LEU A 139 -4.84 17.08 2.79
N PRO A 140 -5.33 17.12 1.53
CA PRO A 140 -6.55 17.83 1.16
C PRO A 140 -7.81 17.03 1.55
N LEU A 141 -7.91 16.65 2.82
CA LEU A 141 -9.05 15.94 3.40
C LEU A 141 -10.03 16.94 4.03
N ALA A 142 -11.32 16.57 4.07
CA ALA A 142 -12.31 17.31 4.84
C ALA A 142 -11.95 17.35 6.33
N THR A 143 -12.38 18.37 7.08
CA THR A 143 -11.97 18.58 8.48
C THR A 143 -12.18 17.36 9.37
N ASP A 144 -13.33 16.69 9.27
CA ASP A 144 -13.62 15.52 10.11
C ASP A 144 -12.86 14.27 9.65
N GLU A 145 -12.65 14.11 8.35
CA GLU A 145 -11.79 13.05 7.79
C GLU A 145 -10.33 13.22 8.22
N LYS A 146 -9.85 14.46 8.23
CA LYS A 146 -8.50 14.83 8.69
C LYS A 146 -8.29 14.49 10.17
N LYS A 147 -9.28 14.80 11.02
CA LYS A 147 -9.23 14.40 12.45
C LYS A 147 -9.15 12.88 12.60
N LYS A 148 -9.97 12.12 11.88
CA LYS A 148 -9.95 10.65 11.89
C LYS A 148 -8.61 10.10 11.37
N ALA A 149 -8.11 10.66 10.28
CA ALA A 149 -6.83 10.30 9.68
C ALA A 149 -5.66 10.52 10.67
N ASN A 150 -5.60 11.68 11.31
CA ASN A 150 -4.59 12.01 12.32
C ASN A 150 -4.67 11.09 13.54
N ALA A 151 -5.88 10.78 14.01
CA ALA A 151 -6.07 9.85 15.12
C ALA A 151 -5.58 8.44 14.77
N ALA A 152 -5.97 7.92 13.60
CA ALA A 152 -5.51 6.62 13.10
C ALA A 152 -3.99 6.59 12.94
N TYR A 153 -3.42 7.62 12.31
CA TYR A 153 -1.98 7.77 12.10
C TYR A 153 -1.21 7.79 13.43
N GLY A 154 -1.65 8.61 14.39
CA GLY A 154 -1.03 8.70 15.71
C GLY A 154 -1.13 7.40 16.51
N SER A 155 -2.24 6.68 16.39
CA SER A 155 -2.45 5.35 17.00
C SER A 155 -1.44 4.32 16.47
N ILE A 156 -1.32 4.20 15.14
CA ILE A 156 -0.36 3.28 14.51
C ILE A 156 1.08 3.69 14.82
N LEU A 157 1.42 4.98 14.77
CA LEU A 157 2.76 5.48 15.07
C LEU A 157 3.20 5.15 16.49
N LYS A 158 2.33 5.37 17.48
CA LYS A 158 2.60 5.00 18.88
C LYS A 158 2.93 3.52 18.98
N LEU A 159 2.17 2.67 18.31
CA LEU A 159 2.35 1.23 18.35
C LEU A 159 3.63 0.79 17.69
N VAL A 160 3.98 1.31 16.51
CA VAL A 160 5.23 0.98 15.83
C VAL A 160 6.44 1.31 16.70
N LYS A 161 6.36 2.39 17.49
CA LYS A 161 7.42 2.79 18.44
C LYS A 161 7.51 1.96 19.72
N LEU A 162 6.48 1.18 20.09
CA LEU A 162 6.57 0.34 21.29
C LEU A 162 7.65 -0.74 21.12
N PRO A 163 8.46 -1.07 22.14
CA PRO A 163 9.35 -2.21 22.03
C PRO A 163 8.55 -3.51 21.94
N LEU A 164 9.01 -4.46 21.13
CA LEU A 164 8.45 -5.82 21.13
C LEU A 164 8.86 -6.52 22.43
N ASN A 165 7.89 -7.06 23.17
CA ASN A 165 8.12 -7.79 24.41
C ASN A 165 7.88 -9.31 24.21
N GLY A 166 8.28 -10.12 25.19
CA GLY A 166 8.23 -11.59 25.10
C GLY A 166 6.83 -12.20 25.01
N TYR A 167 5.74 -11.42 25.20
CA TYR A 167 4.36 -11.93 25.18
C TYR A 167 3.71 -11.73 23.79
N ARG A 168 4.34 -12.33 22.77
CA ARG A 168 4.10 -12.05 21.35
C ARG A 168 2.67 -12.28 20.87
N HIS A 169 2.07 -13.43 21.18
CA HIS A 169 0.73 -13.76 20.68
C HIS A 169 -0.36 -12.83 21.20
N TYR A 170 -0.31 -12.46 22.47
CA TYR A 170 -1.25 -11.50 23.05
C TYR A 170 -1.06 -10.13 22.41
N LYS A 171 0.20 -9.71 22.22
CA LYS A 171 0.51 -8.44 21.54
C LYS A 171 0.11 -8.44 20.07
N LEU A 172 0.24 -9.56 19.38
CA LEU A 172 -0.23 -9.74 18.00
C LEU A 172 -1.75 -9.53 17.93
N LYS A 173 -2.50 -10.21 18.81
CA LYS A 173 -3.95 -10.04 18.90
C LYS A 173 -4.35 -8.60 19.25
N GLU A 174 -3.73 -8.02 20.27
CA GLU A 174 -3.96 -6.63 20.69
C GLU A 174 -3.71 -5.67 19.51
N LEU A 175 -2.58 -5.82 18.83
CA LEU A 175 -2.18 -4.97 17.72
C LEU A 175 -3.11 -5.08 16.51
N ILE A 176 -3.61 -6.28 16.18
CA ILE A 176 -4.58 -6.48 15.11
C ILE A 176 -5.96 -5.95 15.51
N VAL A 177 -6.50 -6.38 16.65
CA VAL A 177 -7.89 -6.08 17.04
C VAL A 177 -8.07 -4.60 17.38
N GLU A 178 -7.16 -4.00 18.15
CA GLU A 178 -7.33 -2.62 18.60
C GLU A 178 -7.11 -1.58 17.50
N ASN A 179 -6.45 -1.96 16.40
CA ASN A 179 -6.02 -1.02 15.36
C ASN A 179 -6.66 -1.27 14.01
N ASP A 180 -7.60 -2.20 13.94
CA ASP A 180 -8.27 -2.52 12.70
C ASP A 180 -8.91 -1.29 12.05
N GLY A 181 -9.64 -0.50 12.83
CA GLY A 181 -10.21 0.76 12.33
C GLY A 181 -9.15 1.74 11.81
N SER A 182 -7.99 1.82 12.48
CA SER A 182 -6.87 2.67 12.05
C SER A 182 -6.25 2.16 10.74
N VAL A 183 -5.99 0.86 10.62
CA VAL A 183 -5.43 0.24 9.41
C VAL A 183 -6.37 0.41 8.21
N GLN A 184 -7.67 0.16 8.40
CA GLN A 184 -8.69 0.41 7.38
C GLN A 184 -8.73 1.88 6.95
N GLN A 185 -8.63 2.82 7.91
CA GLN A 185 -8.59 4.25 7.60
C GLN A 185 -7.35 4.63 6.78
N LEU A 186 -6.16 4.16 7.17
CA LEU A 186 -4.91 4.50 6.48
C LEU A 186 -4.83 3.89 5.08
N THR A 187 -5.23 2.62 4.93
CA THR A 187 -5.28 1.94 3.61
C THR A 187 -6.26 2.64 2.66
N ASN A 188 -7.41 3.08 3.15
CA ASN A 188 -8.37 3.86 2.36
C ASN A 188 -7.84 5.24 1.93
N ILE A 189 -7.10 5.93 2.80
CA ILE A 189 -6.48 7.22 2.43
C ILE A 189 -5.42 7.01 1.34
N LEU A 190 -4.57 5.99 1.49
CA LEU A 190 -3.56 5.66 0.47
C LEU A 190 -4.19 5.28 -0.87
N ALA A 191 -5.20 4.41 -0.86
CA ALA A 191 -6.03 4.07 -2.01
C ALA A 191 -6.60 5.32 -2.72
N THR A 192 -7.19 6.25 -1.96
CA THR A 192 -7.75 7.50 -2.49
C THR A 192 -6.66 8.41 -3.09
N SER A 193 -5.49 8.46 -2.45
CA SER A 193 -4.34 9.22 -2.95
C SER A 193 -3.89 8.69 -4.32
N LEU A 194 -3.83 7.37 -4.47
CA LEU A 194 -3.50 6.70 -5.74
C LEU A 194 -4.51 6.99 -6.86
N GLY A 195 -5.81 7.06 -6.53
CA GLY A 195 -6.84 7.48 -7.48
C GLY A 195 -6.59 8.88 -8.05
N SER A 196 -6.03 9.79 -7.24
CA SER A 196 -5.59 11.10 -7.74
C SER A 196 -4.41 10.96 -8.70
N ILE A 197 -3.48 10.03 -8.43
CA ILE A 197 -2.29 9.82 -9.28
C ILE A 197 -2.69 9.23 -10.63
N SER A 198 -3.64 8.30 -10.64
CA SER A 198 -4.22 7.76 -11.87
C SER A 198 -4.83 8.85 -12.75
N LYS A 199 -5.53 9.83 -12.15
CA LYS A 199 -6.08 10.99 -12.87
C LYS A 199 -4.98 11.87 -13.44
N PHE A 200 -3.91 12.11 -12.68
CA PHE A 200 -2.75 12.86 -13.14
C PHE A 200 -2.07 12.17 -14.34
N ILE A 201 -1.84 10.86 -14.27
CA ILE A 201 -1.28 10.07 -15.38
C ILE A 201 -2.17 10.14 -16.62
N SER A 202 -3.49 10.09 -16.44
CA SER A 202 -4.43 10.23 -17.55
C SER A 202 -4.34 11.63 -18.17
N ALA A 203 -4.30 12.68 -17.35
CA ALA A 203 -4.11 14.05 -17.83
C ALA A 203 -2.77 14.21 -18.57
N GLU A 204 -1.69 13.62 -18.05
CA GLU A 204 -0.38 13.61 -18.68
C GLU A 204 -0.43 12.93 -20.06
N LYS A 205 -1.09 11.75 -20.15
CA LYS A 205 -1.34 11.05 -21.41
C LYS A 205 -2.06 11.94 -22.42
N TYR A 206 -3.15 12.60 -22.02
CA TYR A 206 -3.92 13.48 -22.90
C TYR A 206 -3.10 14.68 -23.38
N SER A 207 -2.32 15.32 -22.48
CA SER A 207 -1.42 16.42 -22.87
C SER A 207 -0.40 15.97 -23.92
N VAL A 208 0.21 14.80 -23.73
CA VAL A 208 1.21 14.28 -24.66
C VAL A 208 0.61 13.87 -25.99
N LEU A 209 -0.56 13.22 -25.98
CA LEU A 209 -1.27 12.89 -27.23
C LEU A 209 -1.68 14.13 -28.01
N SER A 210 -2.21 15.14 -27.31
CA SER A 210 -2.56 16.42 -27.93
C SER A 210 -1.34 17.11 -28.52
N TRP A 211 -0.19 17.03 -27.84
CA TRP A 211 1.08 17.53 -28.36
C TRP A 211 1.53 16.78 -29.62
N TYR A 212 1.43 15.45 -29.67
CA TYR A 212 1.71 14.67 -30.89
C TYR A 212 0.83 15.12 -32.06
N ASP A 213 -0.47 15.27 -31.83
CA ASP A 213 -1.42 15.66 -32.87
C ASP A 213 -1.15 17.08 -33.38
N GLU A 214 -0.89 18.03 -32.48
CA GLU A 214 -0.60 19.40 -32.86
C GLU A 214 0.77 19.52 -33.55
N THR A 215 1.77 18.80 -33.06
CA THR A 215 3.09 18.78 -33.68
C THR A 215 3.01 18.22 -35.11
N THR A 216 2.22 17.17 -35.33
CA THR A 216 2.00 16.60 -36.67
C THR A 216 1.36 17.61 -37.64
N ARG A 217 0.45 18.47 -37.16
CA ARG A 217 -0.17 19.54 -37.96
C ARG A 217 0.80 20.68 -38.26
N GLN A 218 1.60 21.07 -37.28
CA GLN A 218 2.45 22.25 -37.40
C GLN A 218 3.78 21.96 -38.08
N TYR A 219 4.36 20.79 -37.84
CA TYR A 219 5.67 20.35 -38.28
C TYR A 219 5.49 19.08 -39.11
N PRO A 220 5.19 19.20 -40.42
CA PRO A 220 4.94 18.04 -41.26
C PRO A 220 6.15 17.11 -41.23
N ILE A 221 5.94 15.92 -40.66
CA ILE A 221 6.95 14.88 -40.56
C ILE A 221 7.44 14.58 -41.98
N PRO A 222 8.76 14.40 -42.20
CA PRO A 222 9.28 14.09 -43.52
C PRO A 222 8.49 12.95 -44.16
N ALA A 223 8.01 13.14 -45.39
CA ALA A 223 7.07 12.24 -46.07
C ALA A 223 7.66 10.85 -46.42
N ASN A 224 8.88 10.53 -45.99
CA ASN A 224 9.44 9.21 -46.18
C ASN A 224 8.80 8.22 -45.18
N PHE A 225 8.65 6.97 -45.63
CA PHE A 225 7.99 5.92 -44.86
C PHE A 225 8.64 5.69 -43.49
N THR A 226 9.97 5.76 -43.40
CA THR A 226 10.73 5.50 -42.16
C THR A 226 10.42 6.52 -41.07
N SER A 227 10.38 7.81 -41.41
CA SER A 227 10.09 8.90 -40.46
C SER A 227 8.65 8.85 -39.97
N ALA A 228 7.69 8.60 -40.87
CA ALA A 228 6.29 8.43 -40.53
C ALA A 228 6.05 7.19 -39.63
N TYR A 229 6.67 6.06 -39.97
CA TYR A 229 6.59 4.83 -39.17
C TYR A 229 7.18 5.03 -37.77
N GLN A 230 8.35 5.67 -37.66
CA GLN A 230 8.98 5.93 -36.37
C GLN A 230 8.15 6.87 -35.51
N TRP A 231 7.50 7.88 -36.08
CA TRP A 231 6.60 8.77 -35.36
C TRP A 231 5.41 8.03 -34.75
N GLU A 232 4.73 7.20 -35.54
CA GLU A 232 3.62 6.38 -35.05
C GLU A 232 4.06 5.32 -34.04
N LYS A 233 5.29 4.82 -34.16
CA LYS A 233 5.88 3.94 -33.15
C LYS A 233 6.14 4.68 -31.84
N ASP A 234 6.72 5.88 -31.89
CA ASP A 234 7.00 6.72 -30.72
C ASP A 234 5.69 7.16 -30.03
N LYS A 235 4.65 7.52 -30.80
CA LYS A 235 3.31 7.84 -30.28
C LYS A 235 2.68 6.64 -29.57
N ARG A 236 2.69 5.46 -30.19
CA ARG A 236 2.12 4.22 -29.60
C ARG A 236 2.85 3.76 -28.36
N SER A 237 4.19 3.78 -28.36
CA SER A 237 4.98 3.36 -27.19
C SER A 237 4.70 4.26 -25.98
N VAL A 238 4.53 5.56 -26.21
CA VAL A 238 4.19 6.51 -25.14
C VAL A 238 2.78 6.25 -24.59
N VAL A 239 1.80 5.96 -25.44
CA VAL A 239 0.45 5.56 -25.01
C VAL A 239 0.50 4.31 -24.13
N GLU A 240 1.21 3.29 -24.57
CA GLU A 240 1.37 2.03 -23.83
C GLU A 240 2.01 2.25 -22.46
N ILE A 241 3.02 3.12 -22.36
CA ILE A 241 3.65 3.47 -21.07
C ILE A 241 2.62 4.06 -20.10
N TYR A 242 1.74 4.95 -20.56
CA TYR A 242 0.72 5.56 -19.70
C TYR A 242 -0.37 4.57 -19.28
N ASP A 243 -0.84 3.74 -20.22
CA ASP A 243 -1.86 2.74 -19.95
C ASP A 243 -1.35 1.70 -18.95
N ASN A 244 -0.13 1.19 -19.13
CA ASN A 244 0.51 0.27 -18.19
C ASN A 244 0.64 0.87 -16.78
N LYS A 245 0.98 2.16 -16.65
CA LYS A 245 1.07 2.83 -15.34
C LYS A 245 -0.31 3.03 -14.71
N ALA A 246 -1.33 3.38 -15.49
CA ALA A 246 -2.70 3.56 -15.00
C ALA A 246 -3.28 2.22 -14.50
N GLU A 247 -3.11 1.15 -15.27
CA GLU A 247 -3.50 -0.21 -14.89
C GLU A 247 -2.77 -0.67 -13.63
N ALA A 248 -1.45 -0.46 -13.56
CA ALA A 248 -0.66 -0.79 -12.39
C ALA A 248 -1.10 -0.05 -11.12
N ILE A 249 -1.47 1.24 -11.23
CA ILE A 249 -2.02 2.00 -10.09
C ILE A 249 -3.37 1.44 -9.66
N ALA A 250 -4.26 1.12 -10.60
CA ALA A 250 -5.57 0.55 -10.29
C ALA A 250 -5.44 -0.80 -9.58
N ALA A 251 -4.54 -1.67 -10.06
CA ALA A 251 -4.22 -2.94 -9.41
C ALA A 251 -3.64 -2.72 -8.01
N TYR A 252 -2.74 -1.74 -7.85
CA TYR A 252 -2.12 -1.42 -6.57
C TYR A 252 -3.13 -0.85 -5.56
N ASP A 253 -4.10 -0.03 -5.97
CA ASP A 253 -5.24 0.41 -5.14
C ASP A 253 -6.03 -0.79 -4.62
N VAL A 254 -6.41 -1.71 -5.52
CA VAL A 254 -7.11 -2.95 -5.14
C VAL A 254 -6.30 -3.77 -4.13
N ALA A 255 -4.98 -3.88 -4.34
CA ALA A 255 -4.10 -4.60 -3.42
C ALA A 255 -4.01 -3.93 -2.03
N LEU A 256 -3.93 -2.59 -1.95
CA LEU A 256 -3.97 -1.89 -0.66
C LEU A 256 -5.29 -2.08 0.08
N ARG A 257 -6.42 -2.04 -0.65
CA ARG A 257 -7.72 -2.34 -0.06
C ARG A 257 -7.80 -3.79 0.42
N LYS A 258 -7.21 -4.73 -0.32
CA LYS A 258 -7.07 -6.12 0.09
C LYS A 258 -6.28 -6.26 1.40
N VAL A 259 -5.22 -5.46 1.58
CA VAL A 259 -4.47 -5.40 2.86
C VAL A 259 -5.39 -5.00 4.01
N GLY A 260 -6.18 -3.93 3.85
CA GLY A 260 -7.16 -3.51 4.86
C GLY A 260 -8.25 -4.56 5.12
N GLU A 261 -8.77 -5.20 4.07
CA GLU A 261 -9.78 -6.25 4.17
C GLU A 261 -9.25 -7.46 4.96
N MET A 262 -8.06 -7.96 4.62
CA MET A 262 -7.46 -9.11 5.30
C MET A 262 -7.11 -8.78 6.74
N HIS A 263 -6.65 -7.56 7.01
CA HIS A 263 -6.45 -7.08 8.37
C HIS A 263 -7.74 -7.13 9.20
N HIS A 264 -8.84 -6.64 8.64
CA HIS A 264 -10.15 -6.71 9.27
C HIS A 264 -10.61 -8.15 9.54
N LYS A 265 -10.44 -9.04 8.57
CA LYS A 265 -10.74 -10.47 8.78
C LYS A 265 -9.89 -11.09 9.89
N MET A 266 -8.60 -10.76 9.97
CA MET A 266 -7.76 -11.19 11.10
C MET A 266 -8.31 -10.69 12.43
N ALA A 267 -8.72 -9.42 12.52
CA ALA A 267 -9.29 -8.85 13.74
C ALA A 267 -10.59 -9.56 14.18
N MET A 268 -11.48 -9.84 13.23
CA MET A 268 -12.74 -10.54 13.48
C MET A 268 -12.51 -11.98 13.96
N GLU A 269 -11.63 -12.72 13.31
CA GLU A 269 -11.41 -14.13 13.65
C GLU A 269 -10.60 -14.34 14.92
N LEU A 270 -9.65 -13.46 15.21
CA LEU A 270 -8.94 -13.46 16.51
C LEU A 270 -9.88 -13.11 17.68
N SER A 271 -11.00 -12.46 17.40
CA SER A 271 -12.03 -12.14 18.39
C SER A 271 -13.04 -13.27 18.60
N SER A 272 -13.30 -14.10 17.58
CA SER A 272 -14.33 -15.16 17.58
C SER A 272 -13.89 -16.48 18.23
N PHE A 273 -12.57 -16.72 18.36
CA PHE A 273 -11.97 -17.98 18.87
C PHE A 273 -12.46 -19.27 18.17
N ASN A 274 -12.87 -19.19 16.90
CA ASN A 274 -13.33 -20.35 16.11
C ASN A 274 -12.19 -20.95 15.25
N THR A 275 -11.81 -22.20 15.53
CA THR A 275 -10.71 -22.91 14.85
C THR A 275 -10.95 -23.12 13.35
N ASP A 276 -12.18 -23.40 12.91
CA ASP A 276 -12.48 -23.61 11.49
C ASP A 276 -12.45 -22.29 10.71
N SER A 277 -12.90 -21.21 11.35
CA SER A 277 -12.77 -19.88 10.76
C SER A 277 -11.31 -19.45 10.64
N PHE A 278 -10.46 -19.76 11.63
CA PHE A 278 -9.04 -19.46 11.54
C PHE A 278 -8.34 -20.23 10.41
N LYS A 279 -8.69 -21.51 10.18
CA LYS A 279 -8.16 -22.28 9.04
C LYS A 279 -8.53 -21.66 7.69
N ARG A 280 -9.77 -21.18 7.54
CA ARG A 280 -10.19 -20.46 6.33
C ARG A 280 -9.41 -19.16 6.15
N LEU A 281 -9.24 -18.39 7.22
CA LEU A 281 -8.44 -17.17 7.21
C LEU A 281 -7.00 -17.44 6.74
N VAL A 282 -6.34 -18.50 7.21
CA VAL A 282 -4.99 -18.87 6.76
C VAL A 282 -4.97 -19.12 5.24
N GLY A 283 -5.99 -19.82 4.70
CA GLY A 283 -6.14 -20.02 3.26
C GLY A 283 -6.31 -18.70 2.49
N GLU A 284 -7.12 -17.78 3.00
CA GLU A 284 -7.34 -16.45 2.41
C GLU A 284 -6.08 -15.58 2.45
N LEU A 285 -5.35 -15.59 3.56
CA LEU A 285 -4.07 -14.88 3.70
C LEU A 285 -3.03 -15.40 2.70
N LYS A 286 -3.00 -16.71 2.45
CA LYS A 286 -2.12 -17.33 1.45
C LYS A 286 -2.47 -16.90 0.02
N VAL A 287 -3.75 -16.75 -0.31
CA VAL A 287 -4.17 -16.22 -1.61
C VAL A 287 -3.80 -14.74 -1.71
N ALA A 288 -4.16 -13.94 -0.70
CA ALA A 288 -3.90 -12.51 -0.66
C ALA A 288 -2.41 -12.18 -0.75
N LYS A 289 -1.52 -12.93 -0.07
CA LYS A 289 -0.06 -12.68 -0.15
C LYS A 289 0.47 -12.85 -1.57
N ASN A 290 -0.05 -13.83 -2.33
CA ASN A 290 0.40 -14.10 -3.70
C ASN A 290 -0.09 -13.02 -4.65
N GLU A 291 -1.35 -12.60 -4.51
CA GLU A 291 -1.94 -11.49 -5.27
C GLU A 291 -1.17 -10.20 -5.01
N ILE A 292 -0.93 -9.85 -3.74
CA ILE A 292 -0.19 -8.66 -3.33
C ILE A 292 1.24 -8.67 -3.89
N SER A 293 1.94 -9.81 -3.78
CA SER A 293 3.30 -9.96 -4.30
C SER A 293 3.36 -9.74 -5.81
N LYS A 294 2.45 -10.39 -6.56
CA LYS A 294 2.35 -10.24 -8.01
C LYS A 294 2.07 -8.78 -8.39
N THR A 295 1.05 -8.17 -7.80
CA THR A 295 0.69 -6.77 -8.07
C THR A 295 1.85 -5.82 -7.77
N ARG A 296 2.60 -6.05 -6.69
CA ARG A 296 3.79 -5.24 -6.36
C ARG A 296 4.85 -5.31 -7.45
N GLU A 297 5.14 -6.50 -7.98
CA GLU A 297 6.15 -6.65 -9.03
C GLU A 297 5.71 -6.04 -10.35
N GLU A 298 4.44 -6.20 -10.73
CA GLU A 298 3.84 -5.53 -11.90
C GLU A 298 3.89 -4.00 -11.76
N TYR A 299 3.55 -3.49 -10.57
CA TYR A 299 3.67 -2.07 -10.24
C TYR A 299 5.09 -1.55 -10.35
N LYS A 300 6.07 -2.25 -9.75
CA LYS A 300 7.49 -1.89 -9.87
C LYS A 300 7.94 -1.86 -11.32
N ALA A 301 7.54 -2.85 -12.12
CA ALA A 301 7.88 -2.91 -13.54
C ALA A 301 7.31 -1.72 -14.32
N ALA A 302 6.03 -1.38 -14.09
CA ALA A 302 5.37 -0.26 -14.75
C ALA A 302 6.04 1.09 -14.44
N PHE A 303 6.63 1.26 -13.25
CA PHE A 303 7.30 2.50 -12.83
C PHE A 303 8.83 2.53 -13.02
N LYS A 304 9.44 1.47 -13.57
CA LYS A 304 10.88 1.39 -13.84
C LYS A 304 11.33 2.26 -15.03
N ASN A 305 10.39 2.63 -15.91
CA ASN A 305 10.60 3.37 -17.16
C ASN A 305 10.10 4.81 -17.08
#